data_AF-A0A3M1B5K8-F1
#
_entry.id   AF-A0A3M1B5K8-F1
#
_cell.length_a   1.000
_cell.length_b   1.000
_cell.length_c   1.000
_cell.angle_alpha   90.00
_cell.angle_beta   90.00
_cell.angle_gamma   90.00
#
_symmetry.space_group_name_H-M   'P 1'
#
loop_
_entity.id
_entity.type
_entity.pdbx_description
1 polymer ?
#
loop_
_entity_poly.entity_id
_entity_poly.type
_entity_poly.pdbx_seq_one_letter_code
_entity_poly.pdbx_strand_id
1 'polypeptide(L)'
;QKIKIYLTTFFLFITLALLTSCICPAVVYKYKNPTVPSWIYKLPQKKGWKYAWGSSGPSLNRKMAHDFALENAKKTLALLLGARVLQKAQNVDYFGRSVYAIIRPTVSWKSLSVEVVDQWEDQTGKAGLGYQYFVLVRTKIPNP
;
A
#
# COMPACT_ATOMS: atom_id res chain seq x y z
N GLN A 1 1.50 33.65 -57.14
CA GLN A 1 2.39 32.68 -56.45
C GLN A 1 2.39 32.81 -54.93
N LYS A 2 2.47 34.02 -54.35
CA LYS A 2 2.52 34.22 -52.88
C LYS A 2 1.35 33.58 -52.09
N ILE A 3 0.12 33.62 -52.62
CA ILE A 3 -1.08 33.07 -51.96
C ILE A 3 -1.01 31.54 -51.75
N LYS A 4 -0.39 30.79 -52.68
CA LYS A 4 -0.25 29.33 -52.55
C LYS A 4 0.67 28.94 -51.38
N ILE A 5 1.68 29.77 -51.09
CA ILE A 5 2.65 29.51 -50.02
C ILE A 5 2.01 29.68 -48.64
N TYR A 6 1.19 30.71 -48.45
CA TYR A 6 0.46 30.92 -47.18
C TYR A 6 -0.57 29.84 -46.90
N LEU A 7 -1.24 29.31 -47.93
CA LEU A 7 -2.23 28.25 -47.77
C LEU A 7 -1.57 26.93 -47.32
N THR A 8 -0.40 26.61 -47.88
CA THR A 8 0.37 25.41 -47.50
C THR A 8 0.96 25.50 -46.09
N THR A 9 1.46 26.66 -45.67
CA THR A 9 2.02 26.82 -44.33
C THR A 9 0.93 26.83 -43.25
N PHE A 10 -0.24 27.39 -43.56
CA PHE A 10 -1.39 27.38 -42.66
C PHE A 10 -1.93 25.96 -42.44
N PHE A 11 -2.05 25.16 -43.51
CA PHE A 11 -2.48 23.76 -43.39
C PHE A 11 -1.48 22.93 -42.57
N LEU A 12 -0.18 23.14 -42.77
CA LEU A 12 0.87 22.42 -42.05
C LEU A 12 0.82 22.72 -40.54
N PHE A 13 0.58 23.98 -40.16
CA PHE A 13 0.44 24.39 -38.77
C PHE A 13 -0.79 23.77 -38.09
N ILE A 14 -1.93 23.71 -38.80
CA ILE A 14 -3.15 23.09 -38.28
C ILE A 14 -2.94 21.58 -38.06
N THR A 15 -2.30 20.88 -39.00
CA THR A 15 -1.99 19.46 -38.84
C THR A 15 -1.03 19.19 -37.68
N LEU A 16 -0.06 20.09 -37.45
CA LEU A 16 0.90 19.97 -36.36
C LEU A 16 0.24 20.24 -34.98
N ALA A 17 -0.70 21.18 -34.91
CA ALA A 17 -1.48 21.46 -33.71
C ALA A 17 -2.52 20.36 -33.38
N LEU A 18 -3.05 19.67 -34.39
CA LEU A 18 -3.93 18.51 -34.20
C LEU A 18 -3.16 17.27 -33.73
N LEU A 19 -1.89 17.09 -34.13
CA LEU A 19 -1.06 15.97 -33.70
C LEU A 19 -0.61 16.06 -32.23
N THR A 20 -0.51 17.26 -31.66
CA THR A 20 -0.07 17.45 -30.26
C THR A 20 -1.20 17.33 -29.22
N SER A 21 -2.46 17.37 -29.64
CA SER A 21 -3.61 17.28 -28.70
C SER A 21 -4.03 15.85 -28.35
N CYS A 22 -3.45 14.82 -29.00
CA CYS A 22 -3.88 13.43 -28.83
C CYS A 22 -3.02 12.57 -27.89
N ILE A 23 -2.03 13.16 -27.20
CA ILE A 23 -1.18 12.44 -26.24
C ILE A 23 -1.53 12.86 -24.81
N CYS A 24 -2.80 12.77 -24.44
CA CYS A 24 -3.14 12.50 -23.05
C CYS A 24 -3.21 10.97 -22.93
N PRO A 25 -2.17 10.28 -22.42
CA PRO A 25 -2.35 8.91 -22.01
C PRO A 25 -3.38 8.94 -20.87
N ALA A 26 -4.64 8.71 -21.20
CA ALA A 26 -5.64 8.37 -20.20
C ALA A 26 -5.10 7.08 -19.57
N VAL A 27 -4.49 7.21 -18.39
CA VAL A 27 -4.03 6.07 -17.62
C VAL A 27 -5.28 5.34 -17.15
N VAL A 28 -5.81 4.47 -18.01
CA VAL A 28 -6.84 3.51 -17.64
C VAL A 28 -6.15 2.53 -16.70
N TYR A 29 -6.27 2.80 -15.41
CA TYR A 29 -5.76 1.91 -14.38
C TYR A 29 -6.51 0.58 -14.46
N LYS A 30 -5.92 -0.42 -15.12
CA LYS A 30 -6.45 -1.79 -15.13
C LYS A 30 -6.45 -2.35 -13.71
N TYR A 31 -7.64 -2.57 -13.18
CA TYR A 31 -7.87 -3.16 -11.87
C TYR A 31 -7.49 -4.64 -11.88
N LYS A 32 -6.59 -5.02 -10.97
CA LYS A 32 -5.96 -6.34 -11.01
C LYS A 32 -6.80 -7.45 -10.37
N ASN A 33 -7.82 -7.13 -9.56
CA ASN A 33 -8.72 -8.16 -9.00
C ASN A 33 -9.99 -7.55 -8.35
N PRO A 34 -11.22 -7.81 -8.86
CA PRO A 34 -12.46 -7.33 -8.24
C PRO A 34 -12.87 -8.14 -7.00
N THR A 35 -12.23 -9.28 -6.76
CA THR A 35 -12.53 -10.19 -5.66
C THR A 35 -11.74 -9.80 -4.42
N VAL A 36 -12.42 -9.79 -3.27
CA VAL A 36 -11.78 -9.51 -1.97
C VAL A 36 -10.77 -10.62 -1.66
N PRO A 37 -9.49 -10.29 -1.44
CA PRO A 37 -8.52 -11.31 -1.07
C PRO A 37 -8.81 -11.94 0.29
N SER A 38 -8.62 -13.24 0.39
CA SER A 38 -8.87 -13.99 1.64
C SER A 38 -8.01 -13.51 2.82
N TRP A 39 -6.83 -12.93 2.54
CA TRP A 39 -5.92 -12.43 3.57
C TRP A 39 -6.44 -11.24 4.36
N ILE A 40 -7.48 -10.55 3.87
CA ILE A 40 -8.18 -9.49 4.61
C ILE A 40 -8.87 -10.07 5.84
N TYR A 41 -9.51 -11.23 5.68
CA TYR A 41 -10.23 -11.91 6.77
C TYR A 41 -9.33 -12.83 7.58
N LYS A 42 -8.37 -13.50 6.93
CA LYS A 42 -7.48 -14.48 7.59
C LYS A 42 -6.05 -14.37 7.08
N LEU A 43 -5.15 -13.92 7.95
CA LEU A 43 -3.73 -13.82 7.62
C LEU A 43 -3.13 -15.19 7.24
N PRO A 44 -2.26 -15.25 6.23
CA PRO A 44 -1.51 -16.46 5.90
C PRO A 44 -0.67 -16.94 7.09
N GLN A 45 -0.56 -18.27 7.22
CA GLN A 45 0.28 -18.89 8.22
C GLN A 45 1.36 -19.72 7.52
N LYS A 46 2.61 -19.23 7.56
CA LYS A 46 3.77 -19.96 7.04
C LYS A 46 4.85 -20.01 8.12
N LYS A 47 5.42 -21.20 8.37
CA LYS A 47 6.50 -21.39 9.34
C LYS A 47 7.67 -20.44 9.02
N GLY A 48 8.18 -19.76 10.06
CA GLY A 48 9.29 -18.80 9.93
C GLY A 48 8.89 -17.40 9.45
N TRP A 49 7.61 -17.16 9.13
CA TRP A 49 7.13 -15.86 8.67
C TRP A 49 6.03 -15.31 9.56
N LYS A 50 5.98 -13.99 9.71
CA LYS A 50 4.84 -13.27 10.26
C LYS A 50 4.26 -12.36 9.20
N TYR A 51 2.94 -12.39 9.12
CA TYR A 51 2.16 -11.59 8.19
C TYR A 51 1.36 -10.57 8.98
N ALA A 52 1.13 -9.43 8.37
CA ALA A 52 0.20 -8.42 8.82
C ALA A 52 -0.34 -7.69 7.60
N TRP A 53 -1.53 -7.14 7.72
CA TRP A 53 -2.04 -6.21 6.71
C TRP A 53 -2.39 -4.87 7.35
N GLY A 54 -2.45 -3.84 6.52
CA GLY A 54 -2.87 -2.50 6.90
C GLY A 54 -3.74 -1.90 5.81
N SER A 55 -4.50 -0.87 6.19
CA SER A 55 -5.37 -0.15 5.27
C SER A 55 -5.17 1.36 5.35
N SER A 56 -5.44 2.07 4.26
CA SER A 56 -5.24 3.53 4.16
C SER A 56 -6.36 4.39 4.75
N GLY A 57 -7.56 3.82 4.93
CA GLY A 57 -8.80 4.60 4.97
C GLY A 57 -9.21 5.10 3.57
N PRO A 58 -10.38 5.74 3.43
CA PRO A 58 -10.87 6.26 2.14
C PRO A 58 -9.95 7.33 1.56
N SER A 59 -9.49 7.14 0.32
CA SER A 59 -8.65 8.11 -0.40
C SER A 59 -8.76 7.91 -1.91
N LEU A 60 -8.90 9.03 -2.64
CA LEU A 60 -8.87 9.05 -4.10
C LEU A 60 -7.44 9.10 -4.66
N ASN A 61 -6.44 9.39 -3.81
CA ASN A 61 -5.04 9.41 -4.22
C ASN A 61 -4.41 8.04 -3.97
N ARG A 62 -4.29 7.24 -5.04
CA ARG A 62 -3.79 5.86 -4.97
C ARG A 62 -2.40 5.73 -4.37
N LYS A 63 -1.46 6.62 -4.73
CA LYS A 63 -0.08 6.56 -4.23
C LYS A 63 -0.06 6.81 -2.72
N MET A 64 -0.72 7.88 -2.29
CA MET A 64 -0.86 8.21 -0.88
C MET A 64 -1.57 7.11 -0.09
N ALA A 65 -2.63 6.54 -0.66
CA ALA A 65 -3.37 5.44 -0.06
C ALA A 65 -2.47 4.20 0.11
N HIS A 66 -1.74 3.81 -0.93
CA HIS A 66 -0.75 2.73 -0.82
C HIS A 66 0.27 2.97 0.28
N ASP A 67 0.86 4.17 0.34
CA ASP A 67 1.91 4.51 1.30
C ASP A 67 1.37 4.46 2.74
N PHE A 68 0.17 4.98 2.99
CA PHE A 68 -0.50 4.87 4.29
C PHE A 68 -0.86 3.43 4.66
N ALA A 69 -1.39 2.65 3.71
CA ALA A 69 -1.71 1.24 3.94
C ALA A 69 -0.46 0.44 4.30
N LEU A 70 0.67 0.69 3.62
CA LEU A 70 1.96 0.08 3.90
C LEU A 70 2.51 0.47 5.28
N GLU A 71 2.44 1.75 5.64
CA GLU A 71 2.85 2.22 6.97
C GLU A 71 2.00 1.58 8.08
N ASN A 72 0.69 1.52 7.89
CA ASN A 72 -0.22 0.86 8.83
C ASN A 72 0.05 -0.65 8.91
N ALA A 73 0.36 -1.31 7.79
CA ALA A 73 0.70 -2.73 7.78
C ALA A 73 1.98 -2.99 8.59
N LYS A 74 2.99 -2.11 8.45
CA LYS A 74 4.23 -2.14 9.25
C LYS A 74 3.94 -1.93 10.74
N LYS A 75 3.07 -0.98 11.11
CA LYS A 75 2.62 -0.74 12.50
C LYS A 75 1.83 -1.93 13.07
N THR A 76 1.04 -2.62 12.27
CA THR A 76 0.35 -3.84 12.71
C THR A 76 1.36 -4.97 12.93
N LEU A 77 2.29 -5.17 12.00
CA LEU A 77 3.35 -6.18 12.12
C LEU A 77 4.21 -5.95 13.36
N ALA A 78 4.53 -4.69 13.62
CA ALA A 78 5.22 -4.21 14.80
C ALA A 78 4.53 -4.65 16.10
N LEU A 79 3.24 -4.35 16.21
CA LEU A 79 2.43 -4.68 17.37
C LEU A 79 2.37 -6.21 17.58
N LEU A 80 2.23 -6.99 16.51
CA LEU A 80 2.20 -8.45 16.59
C LEU A 80 3.53 -9.05 17.06
N LEU A 81 4.67 -8.50 16.62
CA LEU A 81 5.98 -8.93 17.09
C LEU A 81 6.22 -8.52 18.54
N GLY A 82 5.89 -7.28 18.90
CA GLY A 82 6.01 -6.76 20.26
C GLY A 82 5.12 -7.49 21.26
N ALA A 83 3.86 -7.76 20.93
CA ALA A 83 2.94 -8.54 21.77
C ALA A 83 3.50 -9.95 22.06
N ARG A 84 4.23 -10.56 21.13
CA ARG A 84 4.89 -11.86 21.35
C ARG A 84 6.07 -11.75 22.31
N VAL A 85 6.84 -10.67 22.23
CA VAL A 85 7.92 -10.39 23.21
C VAL A 85 7.30 -10.23 24.59
N LEU A 86 6.18 -9.51 24.70
CA LEU A 86 5.48 -9.35 25.97
C LEU A 86 4.86 -10.63 26.49
N GLN A 87 4.26 -11.46 25.65
CA GLN A 87 3.70 -12.73 26.08
C GLN A 87 4.81 -13.66 26.61
N LYS A 88 6.00 -13.63 26.00
CA LYS A 88 7.18 -14.32 26.56
C LYS A 88 7.66 -13.68 27.86
N ALA A 89 7.63 -12.35 27.94
CA ALA A 89 8.05 -11.60 29.12
C ALA A 89 7.03 -11.63 30.26
N GLN A 90 5.74 -11.88 30.03
CA GLN A 90 4.70 -11.99 31.07
C GLN A 90 4.79 -13.29 31.88
N ASN A 91 5.70 -14.20 31.53
CA ASN A 91 6.22 -15.21 32.46
C ASN A 91 7.28 -14.63 33.43
N VAL A 92 7.50 -13.32 33.38
CA VAL A 92 8.36 -12.51 34.25
C VAL A 92 7.50 -11.32 34.72
N ASP A 93 7.22 -11.30 36.01
CA ASP A 93 6.31 -10.42 36.77
C ASP A 93 5.74 -9.11 36.15
N TYR A 94 4.43 -8.95 36.39
CA TYR A 94 3.66 -7.72 36.62
C TYR A 94 4.12 -6.42 35.93
N PHE A 95 3.27 -5.86 35.05
CA PHE A 95 2.86 -4.44 35.01
C PHE A 95 2.06 -4.16 33.72
N GLY A 96 0.77 -4.48 33.75
CA GLY A 96 -0.16 -4.16 32.68
C GLY A 96 -0.57 -2.69 32.72
N ARG A 97 0.03 -1.84 31.87
CA ARG A 97 -0.55 -0.66 31.19
C ARG A 97 0.50 0.29 30.59
N SER A 98 1.78 0.20 30.99
CA SER A 98 2.88 1.03 30.44
C SER A 98 3.56 0.47 29.18
N VAL A 99 3.22 -0.76 28.79
CA VAL A 99 4.00 -1.52 27.81
C VAL A 99 3.79 -1.07 26.36
N TYR A 100 2.65 -0.47 26.05
CA TYR A 100 2.38 0.13 24.74
C TYR A 100 3.35 1.28 24.40
N ALA A 101 3.84 2.01 25.42
CA ALA A 101 4.85 3.05 25.26
C ALA A 101 6.28 2.48 25.17
N ILE A 102 6.51 1.30 25.77
CA ILE A 102 7.84 0.67 25.89
C ILE A 102 8.16 -0.25 24.69
N ILE A 103 7.18 -0.78 23.96
CA ILE A 103 7.45 -1.60 22.74
C ILE A 103 7.88 -0.73 21.55
N ARG A 104 7.40 0.53 21.49
CA ARG A 104 7.72 1.46 20.39
C ARG A 104 9.22 1.61 20.09
N PRO A 105 10.15 1.61 21.06
CA PRO A 105 11.58 1.79 20.80
C PRO A 105 12.39 0.48 20.68
N THR A 106 11.92 -0.67 21.19
CA THR A 106 12.79 -1.86 21.34
C THR A 106 12.93 -2.69 20.06
N VAL A 107 11.96 -2.62 19.16
CA VAL A 107 12.08 -3.26 17.84
C VAL A 107 12.73 -2.24 16.91
N SER A 108 14.05 -2.34 16.71
CA SER A 108 14.77 -1.51 15.75
C SER A 108 14.22 -1.76 14.33
N TRP A 109 13.26 -0.95 13.91
CA TRP A 109 12.54 -1.07 12.64
C TRP A 109 13.46 -1.08 11.42
N LYS A 110 14.67 -0.49 11.56
CA LYS A 110 15.68 -0.44 10.51
C LYS A 110 16.27 -1.82 10.18
N SER A 111 16.17 -2.82 11.06
CA SER A 111 16.73 -4.15 10.83
C SER A 111 15.71 -5.21 10.39
N LEU A 112 14.40 -4.95 10.51
CA LEU A 112 13.36 -5.86 10.04
C LEU A 112 13.13 -5.68 8.54
N SER A 113 13.56 -6.67 7.76
CA SER A 113 13.20 -6.76 6.34
C SER A 113 11.69 -7.03 6.22
N VAL A 114 10.93 -5.99 5.86
CA VAL A 114 9.49 -6.09 5.59
C VAL A 114 9.29 -6.17 4.08
N GLU A 115 8.68 -7.26 3.65
CA GLU A 115 8.35 -7.54 2.26
C GLU A 115 6.86 -7.30 2.01
N VAL A 116 6.52 -6.60 0.93
CA VAL A 116 5.14 -6.52 0.43
C VAL A 116 4.83 -7.81 -0.32
N VAL A 117 3.78 -8.52 0.13
CA VAL A 117 3.38 -9.81 -0.45
C VAL A 117 2.27 -9.61 -1.46
N ASP A 118 1.30 -8.76 -1.12
CA ASP A 118 0.13 -8.51 -1.94
C ASP A 118 -0.48 -7.14 -1.61
N GLN A 119 -1.31 -6.64 -2.51
CA GLN A 119 -2.02 -5.37 -2.36
C GLN A 119 -3.36 -5.42 -3.07
N TRP A 120 -4.36 -4.75 -2.50
CA TRP A 120 -5.70 -4.73 -3.04
C TRP A 120 -6.39 -3.40 -2.77
N GLU A 121 -7.28 -3.00 -3.68
CA GLU A 121 -8.01 -1.74 -3.62
C GLU A 121 -9.51 -2.05 -3.52
N ASP A 122 -10.14 -1.60 -2.44
CA ASP A 122 -11.57 -1.66 -2.25
C ASP A 122 -12.22 -0.39 -2.78
N GLN A 123 -12.77 -0.43 -3.98
CA GLN A 123 -13.44 0.73 -4.54
C GLN A 123 -14.88 0.87 -4.06
N THR A 124 -15.54 -0.27 -3.85
CA THR A 124 -17.00 -0.34 -3.65
C THR A 124 -17.41 -0.60 -2.20
N GLY A 125 -16.45 -0.75 -1.28
CA GLY A 125 -16.72 -1.04 0.13
C GLY A 125 -17.01 -2.52 0.41
N LYS A 126 -16.42 -3.45 -0.36
CA LYS A 126 -16.60 -4.89 -0.11
C LYS A 126 -15.93 -5.37 1.17
N ALA A 127 -14.88 -4.68 1.62
CA ALA A 127 -14.14 -5.01 2.83
C ALA A 127 -14.03 -3.84 3.82
N GLY A 128 -14.31 -2.62 3.38
CA GLY A 128 -14.27 -1.41 4.20
C GLY A 128 -15.28 -0.36 3.75
N LEU A 129 -14.86 0.90 3.73
CA LEU A 129 -15.74 2.04 3.42
C LEU A 129 -15.71 2.46 1.94
N GLY A 130 -15.06 1.67 1.08
CA GLY A 130 -14.79 2.03 -0.30
C GLY A 130 -13.65 3.04 -0.43
N TYR A 131 -13.12 3.18 -1.64
CA TYR A 131 -11.91 3.92 -1.97
C TYR A 131 -10.73 3.68 -1.00
N GLN A 132 -10.54 2.43 -0.55
CA GLN A 132 -9.55 2.08 0.46
C GLN A 132 -8.49 1.16 -0.12
N TYR A 133 -7.23 1.40 0.23
CA TYR A 133 -6.11 0.55 -0.18
C TYR A 133 -5.72 -0.35 0.98
N PHE A 134 -5.42 -1.61 0.66
CA PHE A 134 -4.98 -2.63 1.59
C PHE A 134 -3.64 -3.18 1.12
N VAL A 135 -2.71 -3.38 2.06
CA VAL A 135 -1.38 -3.94 1.78
C VAL A 135 -1.11 -5.07 2.76
N LEU A 136 -0.75 -6.23 2.22
CA LEU A 136 -0.27 -7.37 2.98
C LEU A 136 1.26 -7.36 3.00
N VAL A 137 1.83 -7.38 4.20
CA VAL A 137 3.27 -7.47 4.42
C VAL A 137 3.65 -8.73 5.16
N ARG A 138 4.93 -9.11 5.04
CA ARG A 138 5.53 -10.15 5.87
C ARG A 138 6.93 -9.79 6.32
N THR A 139 7.38 -10.45 7.37
CA THR A 139 8.79 -10.46 7.78
C THR A 139 9.19 -11.83 8.30
N LYS A 140 10.49 -12.13 8.22
CA LYS A 140 11.06 -13.34 8.78
C LYS A 140 11.09 -13.21 10.30
N ILE A 141 10.66 -14.26 11.00
CA ILE A 141 10.76 -14.31 12.46
C ILE A 141 12.26 -14.44 12.79
N PRO A 142 12.87 -13.51 13.55
CA PRO A 142 14.22 -13.72 14.05
C PRO A 142 14.20 -14.97 14.94
N ASN A 143 15.13 -15.90 14.69
CA ASN A 143 15.35 -17.01 15.62
C ASN A 143 15.72 -16.39 16.98
N PRO A 144 15.09 -16.84 18.08
CA PRO A 144 15.48 -16.41 19.42
C PRO A 144 16.93 -16.81 19.71
#